data_AF-A0A2R6I7K6-F1
#
_entry.id   AF-A0A2R6I7K6-F1
#
_cell.length_a   1.000
_cell.length_b   1.000
_cell.length_c   1.000
_cell.angle_alpha   90.00
_cell.angle_beta   90.00
_cell.angle_gamma   90.00
#
_symmetry.space_group_name_H-M   'P 1'
#
loop_
_entity.id
_entity.type
_entity.pdbx_description
1 polymer ?
#
loop_
_entity_poly.entity_id
_entity_poly.type
_entity_poly.pdbx_seq_one_letter_code
_entity_poly.pdbx_strand_id
1 'polypeptide(L)' 'MTDRRQVTVSVDAATYEEWAAAAERDYEDIEDLVRTAVAREIAGEHDDEATFSDLLERLRNPYE' A
#
# COMPACT_ATOMS: atom_id res chain seq x y z
N MET A 1 15.34 4.55 20.05
CA MET A 1 14.31 5.53 19.60
C MET A 1 13.94 5.12 18.19
N THR A 2 12.69 4.75 17.96
CA THR A 2 12.22 4.42 16.62
C THR A 2 11.86 5.73 15.93
N ASP A 3 12.61 6.11 14.90
CA ASP A 3 12.32 7.28 14.07
C ASP A 3 11.02 7.00 13.30
N ARG A 4 9.89 7.45 13.86
CA ARG A 4 8.58 7.34 13.20
C ARG A 4 8.32 8.62 12.42
N ARG A 5 8.19 8.49 11.11
CA ARG A 5 7.79 9.57 10.21
C ARG A 5 6.34 9.37 9.79
N GLN A 6 5.50 10.36 10.05
CA GLN A 6 4.13 10.37 9.55
C GLN A 6 4.14 10.79 8.07
N VAL A 7 3.37 10.09 7.25
CA VAL A 7 3.23 10.36 5.81
C VAL A 7 1.74 10.39 5.48
N THR A 8 1.34 11.34 4.64
CA THR A 8 -0.02 11.41 4.09
C THR A 8 0.02 10.87 2.66
N VAL A 9 -0.77 9.82 2.41
CA VAL A 9 -0.97 9.26 1.07
C VAL A 9 -2.34 9.71 0.58
N SER A 10 -2.38 10.27 -0.64
CA SER A 10 -3.63 10.66 -1.28
C SER A 10 -3.88 9.73 -2.45
N VAL A 11 -5.04 9.07 -2.44
CA VAL A 11 -5.52 8.18 -3.50
C VAL A 11 -6.93 8.60 -3.88
N ASP A 12 -7.38 8.19 -5.06
CA ASP A 12 -8.77 8.35 -5.45
C ASP A 12 -9.69 7.44 -4.61
N ALA A 13 -11.00 7.73 -4.67
CA ALA A 13 -11.99 7.02 -3.88
C ALA A 13 -12.08 5.52 -4.22
N ALA A 14 -11.93 5.14 -5.50
CA ALA A 14 -12.03 3.75 -5.92
C ALA A 14 -10.85 2.94 -5.36
N THR A 15 -9.63 3.47 -5.50
CA THR A 15 -8.41 2.88 -4.93
C THR A 15 -8.53 2.75 -3.41
N TYR A 16 -9.08 3.75 -2.72
CA TYR A 16 -9.31 3.67 -1.28
C TYR A 16 -10.29 2.54 -0.92
N GLU A 17 -11.39 2.39 -1.65
CA GLU A 17 -12.37 1.31 -1.43
C GLU A 17 -11.75 -0.08 -1.63
N GLU A 18 -10.92 -0.25 -2.66
CA GLU A 18 -10.20 -1.50 -2.89
C GLU A 18 -9.24 -1.83 -1.75
N TRP A 19 -8.50 -0.84 -1.26
CA TRP A 19 -7.56 -1.04 -0.14
C TRP A 19 -8.30 -1.29 1.17
N ALA A 20 -9.43 -0.63 1.39
CA ALA A 20 -10.27 -0.87 2.57
C ALA A 20 -10.77 -2.32 2.58
N ALA A 21 -11.23 -2.83 1.43
CA ALA A 21 -11.69 -4.21 1.31
C ALA A 21 -10.55 -5.24 1.49
N ALA A 22 -9.35 -4.95 0.95
CA ALA A 22 -8.17 -5.79 1.17
C ALA A 22 -7.71 -5.76 2.64
N ALA A 23 -7.74 -4.59 3.27
CA ALA A 23 -7.37 -4.42 4.66
C ALA A 23 -8.30 -5.22 5.59
N GLU A 24 -9.61 -5.14 5.40
CA GLU A 24 -10.60 -5.88 6.21
C GLU A 24 -10.38 -7.41 6.16
N ARG A 25 -9.86 -7.93 5.05
CA ARG A 25 -9.67 -9.36 4.84
C ARG A 25 -8.38 -9.90 5.45
N ASP A 26 -7.28 -9.20 5.24
CA ASP A 26 -5.94 -9.74 5.41
C ASP A 26 -5.06 -8.94 6.38
N TYR A 27 -5.52 -7.78 6.87
CA TYR A 27 -4.74 -6.86 7.71
C TYR A 27 -5.56 -6.35 8.90
N GLU A 28 -4.90 -5.66 9.85
CA GLU A 28 -5.59 -5.04 10.98
C GLU A 28 -6.39 -3.81 10.54
N ASP A 29 -5.79 -2.98 9.70
CA ASP A 29 -6.35 -1.73 9.17
C ASP A 29 -5.64 -1.34 7.88
N ILE A 30 -6.15 -0.31 7.19
CA ILE A 30 -5.48 0.30 6.01
C ILE A 30 -4.05 0.75 6.35
N GLU A 31 -3.81 1.24 7.57
CA GLU A 31 -2.45 1.64 8.00
C GLU A 31 -1.49 0.43 7.97
N ASP A 32 -1.95 -0.73 8.42
CA ASP A 32 -1.14 -1.95 8.48
C ASP A 32 -0.87 -2.52 7.07
N LEU A 33 -1.88 -2.48 6.20
CA LEU A 33 -1.74 -2.80 4.78
C LEU A 33 -0.69 -1.91 4.11
N VAL A 34 -0.79 -0.59 4.25
CA VAL A 34 0.14 0.37 3.63
C VAL A 34 1.54 0.24 4.24
N ARG A 35 1.64 0.05 5.55
CA ARG A 35 2.95 -0.14 6.22
C ARG A 35 3.64 -1.41 5.74
N THR A 36 2.90 -2.52 5.66
CA THR A 36 3.43 -3.79 5.16
C THR A 36 3.83 -3.68 3.70
N ALA A 37 3.02 -3.00 2.90
CA ALA A 37 3.31 -2.78 1.49
C ALA A 37 4.62 -1.99 1.30
N VAL A 38 4.77 -0.87 2.00
CA VAL A 38 5.99 -0.04 1.94
C VAL A 38 7.21 -0.80 2.47
N ALA A 39 7.05 -1.62 3.52
CA ALA A 39 8.15 -2.41 4.06
C ALA A 39 8.65 -3.46 3.05
N ARG A 40 7.74 -4.15 2.35
CA ARG A 40 8.09 -5.13 1.31
C ARG A 40 8.79 -4.49 0.12
N GLU A 41 8.30 -3.32 -0.31
CA GLU A 41 8.94 -2.55 -1.39
C GLU A 41 10.38 -2.15 -1.03
N ILE A 42 10.60 -1.65 0.19
CA ILE A 42 11.96 -1.31 0.67
C ILE A 42 12.85 -2.56 0.74
N ALA A 43 12.28 -3.72 1.08
CA ALA A 43 13.00 -5.00 1.13
C ALA A 43 13.26 -5.60 -0.26
N GLY A 44 12.62 -5.11 -1.33
CA GLY A 44 12.70 -5.67 -2.68
C GLY A 44 12.01 -7.03 -2.80
N GLU A 45 11.11 -7.35 -1.87
CA GLU A 45 10.32 -8.59 -1.86
C GLU A 45 9.10 -8.40 -2.76
N HIS A 46 9.31 -8.49 -4.07
CA HIS A 46 8.21 -8.59 -5.04
C HIS A 46 7.87 -10.06 -5.20
N ASP A 47 6.78 -10.51 -4.59
CA ASP A 47 6.12 -11.75 -5.04
C ASP A 47 5.69 -11.51 -6.50
N ASP A 48 6.18 -12.35 -7.42
CA ASP A 48 5.97 -12.28 -8.88
C ASP A 48 4.49 -12.36 -9.34
N GLU A 49 3.53 -12.32 -8.41
CA GLU A 49 2.11 -12.30 -8.73
C GLU A 49 1.65 -10.85 -8.85
N ALA A 50 1.34 -10.45 -10.08
CA ALA A 50 1.10 -9.11 -10.63
C ALA A 50 0.08 -8.19 -9.91
N THR A 51 -0.41 -8.53 -8.73
CA THR A 51 -1.41 -7.76 -7.98
C THR A 51 -0.76 -6.63 -7.14
N PHE A 52 0.47 -6.82 -6.67
CA PHE A 52 1.11 -5.90 -5.72
C PHE A 52 1.95 -4.80 -6.41
N SER A 53 2.67 -5.15 -7.47
CA SER A 53 3.40 -4.17 -8.29
C SER A 53 2.47 -3.18 -9.02
N ASP A 54 1.27 -3.61 -9.42
CA ASP A 54 0.24 -2.73 -10.03
C ASP A 54 -0.28 -1.69 -9.03
N LEU A 55 -0.43 -2.12 -7.78
CA LEU A 55 -0.89 -1.32 -6.64
C LEU A 55 0.14 -0.24 -6.27
N LEU A 56 1.43 -0.57 -6.35
CA LEU A 56 2.55 0.35 -6.15
C LEU A 56 2.80 1.26 -7.36
N GLU A 57 2.58 0.78 -8.58
CA GLU A 57 2.68 1.61 -9.79
C GLU A 57 1.61 2.71 -9.79
N ARG A 58 0.37 2.40 -9.38
CA ARG A 58 -0.69 3.39 -9.13
C ARG A 58 -0.35 4.38 -8.02
N LEU A 59 0.29 3.91 -6.95
CA LEU A 59 0.75 4.76 -5.84
C LEU A 59 1.85 5.73 -6.27
N ARG A 60 2.72 5.29 -7.18
CA ARG A 60 3.82 6.08 -7.75
C ARG A 60 3.32 7.06 -8.82
N ASN A 61 2.27 6.72 -9.56
CA ASN A 61 1.73 7.57 -10.64
C ASN A 61 0.19 7.66 -10.61
N PRO A 62 -0.40 8.52 -9.76
CA PRO A 62 -1.85 8.61 -9.60
C PRO A 62 -2.59 9.36 -10.72
N TYR A 63 -1.94 9.70 -11.84
CA TYR A 63 -2.47 10.55 -12.91
C TYR A 63 -2.33 9.98 -14.33
N GLU A 64 -1.95 8.70 -14.47
CA GLU A 64 -2.06 7.96 -15.74
C GLU A 64 -3.35 7.14 -15.82
#